data_AF-A0A1C6ABP0-F1
#
_entry.id   AF-A0A1C6ABP0-F1
#
_cell.length_a   1.000
_cell.length_b   1.000
_cell.length_c   1.000
_cell.angle_alpha   90.00
_cell.angle_beta   90.00
_cell.angle_gamma   90.00
#
_symmetry.space_group_name_H-M   'P 1'
#
loop_
_entity.id
_entity.type
_entity.pdbx_description
1 polymer ?
#
loop_
_entity_poly.entity_id
_entity_poly.type
_entity_poly.pdbx_seq_one_letter_code
_entity_poly.pdbx_strand_id
1 'polypeptide(L)'
;MKIKEIRIIPKANARFFEIQYTYEAECIQRNLNTSNALAIDLGINNLVTAVSSMGESFIIDGRRLKSINQWFNKENARLQGIKEKQNFGRKPTKRQKTIARDRNNKVNDYMSKVARKVIDYCIKNDIGTLVVGYNETFQRGARI
;
A
#
# COMPACT_ATOMS: atom_id res chain seq x y z
N MET A 1 -9.11 -22.85 -14.74
CA MET A 1 -9.51 -21.52 -14.24
C MET A 1 -10.42 -20.87 -15.27
N LYS A 2 -11.63 -20.46 -14.88
CA LYS A 2 -12.58 -19.78 -15.76
C LYS A 2 -12.27 -18.28 -15.79
N ILE A 3 -12.13 -17.71 -16.99
CA ILE A 3 -11.94 -16.27 -17.15
C ILE A 3 -13.27 -15.59 -16.83
N LYS A 4 -13.26 -14.66 -15.89
CA LYS A 4 -14.41 -13.86 -15.48
C LYS A 4 -14.55 -12.58 -16.30
N GLU A 5 -13.43 -11.90 -16.52
CA GLU A 5 -13.38 -10.61 -17.21
C GLU A 5 -12.03 -10.48 -17.93
N ILE A 6 -12.07 -9.97 -19.16
CA ILE A 6 -10.89 -9.47 -19.86
C ILE A 6 -11.09 -7.97 -20.04
N ARG A 7 -10.19 -7.16 -19.47
CA ARG A 7 -10.23 -5.70 -19.60
C ARG A 7 -9.07 -5.24 -20.46
N ILE A 8 -9.39 -4.55 -21.56
CA ILE A 8 -8.41 -3.92 -22.44
C ILE A 8 -8.40 -2.43 -22.15
N ILE A 9 -7.30 -1.92 -21.59
CA ILE A 9 -7.18 -0.52 -21.21
C ILE A 9 -6.20 0.17 -22.18
N PRO A 10 -6.67 1.08 -23.05
CA PRO A 10 -5.78 1.87 -23.87
C PRO A 10 -4.98 2.84 -23.00
N LYS A 11 -3.68 2.89 -23.21
CA LYS A 11 -2.73 3.78 -22.52
C LYS A 11 -2.04 4.69 -23.54
N ALA A 12 -1.71 5.90 -23.09
CA ALA A 12 -1.00 6.89 -23.90
C ALA A 12 -1.63 7.09 -25.29
N ASN A 13 -2.92 7.45 -25.32
CA ASN A 13 -3.71 7.63 -26.55
C ASN A 13 -3.70 6.39 -27.44
N ALA A 14 -3.97 5.22 -26.85
CA ALA A 14 -4.01 3.92 -27.53
C ALA A 14 -2.69 3.48 -28.21
N ARG A 15 -1.56 4.09 -27.84
CA ARG A 15 -0.22 3.63 -28.29
C ARG A 15 0.19 2.31 -27.63
N PHE A 16 -0.34 2.04 -26.43
CA PHE A 16 -0.14 0.79 -25.71
C PHE A 16 -1.49 0.30 -25.19
N PHE A 17 -1.64 -1.02 -25.06
CA PHE A 17 -2.80 -1.64 -24.45
C PHE A 17 -2.34 -2.47 -23.26
N GLU A 18 -2.93 -2.22 -22.10
CA GLU A 18 -2.79 -3.07 -20.93
C GLU A 18 -3.97 -4.05 -20.95
N ILE A 19 -3.68 -5.35 -21.05
CA ILE A 19 -4.69 -6.40 -21.01
C ILE A 19 -4.66 -7.02 -19.62
N GLN A 20 -5.80 -6.99 -18.94
CA GLN A 20 -5.98 -7.57 -17.60
C GLN A 20 -6.91 -8.78 -17.72
N TYR A 21 -6.44 -9.93 -17.25
CA TYR A 21 -7.22 -11.16 -17.16
C TYR A 21 -7.64 -11.38 -15.71
N THR A 22 -8.93 -11.33 -15.44
CA THR A 22 -9.51 -11.67 -14.14
C THR A 22 -10.04 -13.08 -14.20
N TYR A 23 -9.57 -13.93 -13.29
CA TYR A 23 -10.01 -15.32 -13.19
C TYR A 23 -10.89 -15.50 -11.95
N GLU A 24 -11.83 -16.43 -12.02
CA GLU A 24 -12.46 -16.95 -10.82
C GLU A 24 -11.41 -17.73 -10.01
N ALA A 25 -11.31 -17.42 -8.73
CA ALA A 25 -10.44 -18.09 -7.78
C ALA A 25 -11.28 -18.56 -6.59
N GLU A 26 -11.08 -19.80 -6.18
CA GLU A 26 -11.71 -20.33 -4.98
C GLU A 26 -11.14 -19.62 -3.75
N CYS A 27 -12.01 -19.22 -2.83
CA CYS A 27 -11.57 -18.70 -1.55
C CYS A 27 -11.07 -19.87 -0.71
N ILE A 28 -9.75 -19.89 -0.44
CA ILE A 28 -9.18 -20.87 0.48
C ILE A 28 -9.61 -20.47 1.89
N GLN A 29 -10.71 -21.03 2.36
CA GLN A 29 -11.09 -20.94 3.76
C GLN A 29 -10.19 -21.86 4.58
N ARG A 30 -9.51 -21.30 5.56
CA ARG A 30 -8.75 -22.06 6.54
C ARG A 30 -9.57 -22.14 7.81
N ASN A 31 -9.63 -23.33 8.42
CA ASN A 31 -10.28 -23.55 9.70
C ASN A 31 -9.36 -23.06 10.82
N LEU A 32 -9.24 -21.73 10.96
CA LEU A 32 -8.47 -21.08 12.02
C LEU A 32 -9.36 -20.87 13.25
N ASN A 33 -8.76 -20.86 14.44
CA ASN A 33 -9.50 -20.62 15.68
C ASN A 33 -9.98 -19.16 15.79
N THR A 34 -11.29 -18.94 15.72
CA THR A 34 -11.92 -17.61 15.80
C THR A 34 -11.84 -16.97 17.19
N SER A 35 -11.56 -17.75 18.23
CA SER A 35 -11.31 -17.24 19.59
C SER A 35 -9.92 -16.60 19.71
N ASN A 36 -8.98 -17.02 18.85
CA ASN A 36 -7.66 -16.40 18.78
C ASN A 36 -7.75 -15.13 17.94
N ALA A 37 -7.33 -14.01 18.53
CA ALA A 37 -7.40 -12.71 17.90
C ALA A 37 -6.04 -12.05 17.76
N LEU A 38 -5.84 -11.30 16.68
CA LEU A 38 -4.73 -10.36 16.52
C LEU A 38 -5.30 -8.94 16.42
N ALA A 39 -5.01 -8.13 17.42
CA ALA A 39 -5.29 -6.69 17.38
C ALA A 39 -4.13 -5.97 16.70
N ILE A 40 -4.43 -5.10 15.75
CA ILE A 40 -3.47 -4.29 15.00
C ILE A 40 -3.80 -2.82 15.17
N ASP A 41 -2.85 -2.03 15.65
CA ASP A 41 -2.88 -0.58 15.52
C ASP A 41 -1.99 -0.14 14.35
N LEU A 42 -2.52 0.73 13.49
CA LEU A 42 -1.81 1.25 12.33
C LEU A 42 -1.24 2.63 12.65
N GLY A 43 0.02 2.87 12.27
CA GLY A 43 0.70 4.14 12.54
C GLY A 43 1.65 4.57 11.43
N ILE A 44 2.39 5.67 11.68
CA ILE A 44 3.36 6.23 10.72
C ILE A 44 4.78 5.70 10.98
N ASN A 45 5.25 5.77 12.23
CA ASN A 45 6.60 5.30 12.58
C ASN A 45 6.62 3.79 12.81
N ASN A 46 5.61 3.27 13.49
CA ASN A 46 5.29 1.86 13.58
C ASN A 46 4.09 1.64 12.67
N LEU A 47 4.30 1.09 11.48
CA LEU A 47 3.23 0.89 10.52
C LEU A 47 2.15 -0.04 11.07
N VAL A 48 2.60 -1.09 11.75
CA VAL A 48 1.76 -2.06 12.44
C VAL A 48 2.34 -2.24 13.84
N THR A 49 1.51 -2.06 14.85
CA THR A 49 1.76 -2.55 16.21
C THR A 49 0.71 -3.62 16.47
N ALA A 50 1.13 -4.86 16.66
CA ALA A 50 0.21 -5.99 16.76
C ALA A 50 0.36 -6.70 18.11
N VAL A 51 -0.77 -7.13 18.68
CA VAL A 51 -0.84 -7.90 19.93
C VAL A 51 -1.85 -9.03 19.77
N SER A 52 -1.47 -10.26 20.09
CA SER A 52 -2.35 -11.43 20.05
C SER A 52 -3.10 -11.63 21.37
N SER A 53 -4.21 -12.36 21.33
CA SER A 53 -4.95 -12.79 22.54
C SER A 53 -4.12 -13.68 23.47
N MET A 54 -2.99 -14.22 22.99
CA MET A 54 -2.03 -15.00 23.78
C MET A 54 -0.92 -14.13 24.41
N GLY A 55 -0.96 -12.81 24.20
CA GLY A 55 0.00 -11.85 24.78
C GLY A 55 1.28 -11.65 23.95
N GLU A 56 1.42 -12.31 22.80
CA GLU A 56 2.54 -12.06 21.90
C GLU A 56 2.37 -10.72 21.18
N SER A 57 3.47 -10.02 20.90
CA SER A 57 3.41 -8.75 20.18
C SER A 57 4.55 -8.57 19.19
N PHE A 58 4.30 -7.79 18.14
CA PHE A 58 5.33 -7.40 17.18
C PHE A 58 5.04 -6.04 16.56
N ILE A 59 6.10 -5.43 16.03
CA ILE A 59 6.04 -4.14 15.34
C ILE A 59 6.59 -4.30 13.92
N ILE A 60 5.92 -3.69 12.95
CA ILE A 60 6.44 -3.52 11.59
C ILE A 60 6.75 -2.05 11.39
N ASP A 61 8.01 -1.76 11.03
CA ASP A 61 8.50 -0.38 10.89
C ASP A 61 7.77 0.36 9.76
N GLY A 62 7.35 1.59 10.02
CA GLY A 62 6.78 2.53 9.04
C GLY A 62 7.77 3.63 8.62
N ARG A 63 8.91 3.77 9.31
CA ARG A 63 9.91 4.81 9.00
C ARG A 63 10.47 4.67 7.58
N ARG A 64 10.55 3.45 7.03
CA ARG A 64 10.90 3.24 5.63
C ARG A 64 9.91 3.88 4.65
N LEU A 65 8.61 3.78 4.90
CA LEU A 65 7.60 4.46 4.06
C LEU A 65 7.71 5.97 4.21
N LYS A 66 7.92 6.44 5.45
CA LYS A 66 8.12 7.85 5.75
C LYS A 66 9.31 8.45 4.99
N SER A 67 10.45 7.75 4.92
CA SER A 67 11.63 8.24 4.21
C SER A 67 11.42 8.30 2.68
N ILE A 68 10.75 7.30 2.10
CA ILE A 68 10.35 7.29 0.68
C ILE A 68 9.49 8.51 0.35
N ASN A 69 8.52 8.82 1.22
CA ASN A 69 7.63 9.96 1.06
C ASN A 69 8.33 11.30 1.22
N GLN A 70 9.19 11.43 2.22
CA GLN A 70 10.01 12.64 2.41
C GLN A 70 10.91 12.91 1.20
N TRP A 71 11.58 11.89 0.67
CA TRP A 71 12.39 12.04 -0.53
C TRP A 71 11.55 12.48 -1.74
N PHE A 72 10.40 11.84 -1.96
CA PHE A 72 9.49 12.18 -3.04
C PHE A 72 9.01 13.64 -2.94
N ASN A 73 8.57 14.08 -1.76
CA ASN A 73 8.11 15.45 -1.54
C ASN A 73 9.22 16.47 -1.81
N LYS A 74 10.44 16.20 -1.33
CA LYS A 74 11.61 17.05 -1.57
C LYS A 74 11.92 17.18 -3.06
N GLU A 75 12.01 16.06 -3.77
CA GLU A 75 12.32 16.08 -5.20
C GLU A 75 11.17 16.68 -6.03
N ASN A 76 9.91 16.41 -5.68
CA ASN A 76 8.77 16.98 -6.36
C ASN A 76 8.69 18.50 -6.17
N ALA A 77 8.97 19.02 -4.96
CA ALA A 77 9.04 20.46 -4.70
C ALA A 77 10.16 21.13 -5.51
N ARG A 78 11.34 20.50 -5.58
CA ARG A 78 12.46 20.98 -6.41
C ARG A 78 12.07 21.04 -7.90
N LEU A 79 11.44 20.00 -8.42
CA LEU A 79 10.97 19.96 -9.81
C LEU A 79 9.85 20.96 -10.08
N GLN A 80 8.96 21.18 -9.11
CA GLN A 80 7.90 22.16 -9.20
C GLN A 80 8.46 23.58 -9.33
N GLY A 81 9.47 23.94 -8.52
CA GLY A 81 10.12 25.26 -8.62
C GLY A 81 10.83 25.48 -9.96
N ILE A 82 11.45 24.46 -10.55
CA ILE A 82 12.02 24.56 -11.90
C ILE A 82 10.93 24.76 -12.95
N LYS A 83 9.83 24.01 -12.84
CA LYS A 83 8.69 24.07 -13.76
C LYS A 83 8.05 25.46 -13.78
N GLU A 84 7.88 26.07 -12.61
CA GLU A 84 7.31 27.41 -12.46
C GLU A 84 8.18 28.47 -13.13
N LYS A 85 9.51 28.40 -12.97
CA LYS A 85 10.45 29.32 -13.66
C LYS A 85 10.42 29.19 -15.19
N GLN A 86 10.00 28.05 -15.71
CA GLN A 86 9.91 27.77 -17.14
C GLN A 86 8.53 28.10 -17.73
N ASN A 87 7.58 28.63 -16.93
CA ASN A 87 6.19 28.88 -17.36
C ASN A 87 5.52 27.67 -18.04
N PHE A 88 5.90 26.45 -17.65
CA PHE A 88 5.49 25.19 -18.31
C PHE A 88 4.02 24.80 -18.06
N GLY A 89 3.24 25.68 -17.44
CA GLY A 89 1.82 25.49 -17.12
C GLY A 89 1.56 24.54 -15.93
N ARG A 90 0.29 24.19 -15.74
CA ARG A 90 -0.20 23.45 -14.56
C ARG A 90 0.07 21.94 -14.61
N LYS A 91 0.28 21.37 -15.80
CA LYS A 91 0.43 19.91 -15.97
C LYS A 91 1.74 19.41 -15.33
N PRO A 92 1.76 18.23 -14.70
CA PRO A 92 3.00 17.62 -14.21
C PRO A 92 3.96 17.29 -15.36
N THR A 93 5.25 17.55 -15.17
CA THR A 93 6.29 17.18 -16.15
C THR A 93 6.43 15.65 -16.24
N LYS A 94 7.05 15.15 -17.32
CA LYS A 94 7.37 13.72 -17.45
C LYS A 94 8.18 13.21 -16.25
N ARG A 95 9.15 14.01 -15.78
CA ARG A 95 9.99 13.66 -14.62
C ARG A 95 9.18 13.59 -13.32
N GLN A 96 8.27 14.54 -13.06
CA GLN A 96 7.34 14.48 -11.92
C GLN A 96 6.47 13.22 -11.95
N LYS A 97 5.95 12.84 -13.13
CA LYS A 97 5.19 11.59 -13.30
C LYS A 97 6.04 10.34 -13.02
N THR A 98 7.29 10.32 -13.48
CA THR A 98 8.20 9.19 -13.25
C THR A 98 8.50 8.99 -11.77
N ILE A 99 8.85 10.05 -11.02
CA ILE A 99 9.15 9.93 -9.58
C ILE A 99 7.91 9.55 -8.76
N ALA A 100 6.71 10.03 -9.16
CA ALA A 100 5.46 9.65 -8.51
C ALA A 100 5.16 8.17 -8.71
N ARG A 101 5.38 7.64 -9.92
CA ARG A 101 5.23 6.22 -10.22
C ARG A 101 6.21 5.37 -9.41
N ASP A 102 7.49 5.75 -9.35
CA ASP A 102 8.50 5.05 -8.56
C ASP A 102 8.14 5.02 -7.07
N ARG A 103 7.73 6.16 -6.50
CA ARG A 103 7.23 6.25 -5.12
C ARG A 103 6.05 5.31 -4.88
N ASN A 104 5.04 5.34 -5.75
CA ASN A 104 3.85 4.49 -5.61
C ASN A 104 4.18 3.00 -5.69
N ASN A 105 5.09 2.60 -6.60
CA ASN A 105 5.53 1.21 -6.71
C ASN A 105 6.21 0.73 -5.43
N LYS A 106 7.11 1.55 -4.85
CA LYS A 106 7.80 1.21 -3.59
C LYS A 106 6.85 1.11 -2.40
N VAL A 107 5.89 2.04 -2.30
CA VAL A 107 4.86 2.02 -1.25
C VAL A 107 4.00 0.76 -1.38
N ASN A 108 3.53 0.44 -2.58
CA ASN A 108 2.68 -0.72 -2.83
C ASN A 108 3.39 -2.06 -2.54
N ASP A 109 4.66 -2.19 -2.94
CA ASP A 109 5.49 -3.36 -2.64
C ASP A 109 5.63 -3.55 -1.12
N TYR A 110 5.92 -2.47 -0.40
CA TYR A 110 6.06 -2.52 1.05
C TYR A 110 4.76 -2.92 1.73
N MET A 111 3.65 -2.27 1.40
CA MET A 111 2.32 -2.58 1.96
C MET A 111 1.91 -4.03 1.68
N SER A 112 2.17 -4.54 0.48
CA SER A 112 1.86 -5.93 0.12
C SER A 112 2.67 -6.92 0.95
N LYS A 113 3.96 -6.63 1.19
CA LYS A 113 4.82 -7.46 2.05
C LYS A 113 4.40 -7.40 3.52
N VAL A 114 3.98 -6.24 4.01
CA VAL A 114 3.43 -6.07 5.37
C VAL A 114 2.17 -6.91 5.54
N ALA A 115 1.22 -6.79 4.61
CA ALA A 115 -0.02 -7.56 4.63
C ALA A 115 0.27 -9.07 4.63
N ARG A 116 1.20 -9.53 3.77
CA ARG A 116 1.64 -10.92 3.75
C ARG A 116 2.21 -11.36 5.10
N LYS A 117 3.12 -10.58 5.70
CA LYS A 117 3.70 -10.90 7.02
C LYS A 117 2.64 -11.04 8.11
N VAL A 118 1.64 -10.15 8.13
CA VAL A 118 0.52 -10.22 9.09
C VAL A 118 -0.29 -11.49 8.87
N ILE A 119 -0.66 -11.79 7.63
CA ILE A 119 -1.43 -13.00 7.31
C ILE A 119 -0.65 -14.27 7.63
N ASP A 120 0.64 -14.33 7.29
CA ASP A 120 1.52 -15.46 7.61
C ASP A 120 1.63 -15.67 9.13
N TYR A 121 1.70 -14.58 9.90
CA TYR A 121 1.66 -14.64 11.36
C TYR A 121 0.32 -15.20 11.87
N CYS A 122 -0.82 -14.76 11.32
CA CYS A 122 -2.11 -15.30 11.71
C CYS A 122 -2.24 -16.80 11.42
N ILE A 123 -1.78 -17.24 10.24
CA ILE A 123 -1.81 -18.65 9.85
C ILE A 123 -0.92 -19.48 10.77
N LYS A 124 0.29 -18.99 11.07
CA LYS A 124 1.26 -19.70 11.92
C LYS A 124 0.78 -19.90 13.35
N ASN A 125 0.02 -18.93 13.88
CA ASN A 125 -0.44 -18.91 15.28
C ASN A 125 -1.92 -19.26 15.44
N ASP A 126 -2.54 -19.86 14.42
CA ASP A 126 -3.94 -20.27 14.43
C ASP A 126 -4.91 -19.15 14.86
N ILE A 127 -4.74 -17.96 14.26
CA ILE A 127 -5.54 -16.77 14.56
C ILE A 127 -6.64 -16.61 13.51
N GLY A 128 -7.89 -16.82 13.91
CA GLY A 128 -9.07 -16.69 13.05
C GLY A 128 -9.69 -15.30 13.04
N THR A 129 -9.38 -14.44 14.02
CA THR A 129 -9.96 -13.10 14.15
C THR A 129 -8.91 -12.00 14.03
N LEU A 130 -9.05 -11.11 13.06
CA LEU A 130 -8.17 -9.95 12.87
C LEU A 130 -8.93 -8.68 13.22
N VAL A 131 -8.46 -7.95 14.24
CA VAL A 131 -9.05 -6.68 14.68
C VAL A 131 -8.11 -5.56 14.29
N VAL A 132 -8.58 -4.61 13.47
CA VAL A 132 -7.76 -3.48 13.02
C VAL A 132 -8.30 -2.20 13.65
N GLY A 133 -7.44 -1.49 14.36
CA GLY A 133 -7.72 -0.19 14.94
C GLY A 133 -8.14 0.81 13.87
N TYR A 134 -9.35 1.32 14.00
CA TYR A 134 -9.89 2.33 13.11
C TYR A 134 -9.57 3.72 13.66
N ASN A 135 -8.69 4.45 12.98
CA ASN A 135 -8.38 5.83 13.29
C ASN A 135 -9.05 6.73 12.24
N GLU A 136 -10.14 7.41 12.59
CA GLU A 136 -10.90 8.34 11.74
C GLU A 136 -10.03 9.43 11.09
N THR A 137 -8.90 9.76 11.72
CA THR A 137 -7.99 10.84 11.32
C THR A 137 -6.91 10.42 10.31
N PHE A 138 -6.78 9.12 9.96
CA PHE A 138 -5.82 8.67 8.93
C PHE A 138 -5.99 9.39 7.58
N GLN A 139 -7.20 9.89 7.30
CA GLN A 139 -7.51 10.60 6.06
C GLN A 139 -7.30 12.12 6.11
N ARG A 140 -7.12 12.76 7.29
CA ARG A 140 -7.27 14.23 7.41
C ARG A 140 -6.04 15.05 7.78
N GLY A 141 -4.92 14.47 8.20
CA GLY A 141 -3.79 15.27 8.70
C GLY A 141 -2.41 14.92 8.17
N ALA A 142 -2.24 13.73 7.59
CA ALA A 142 -0.93 13.31 7.14
C ALA A 142 -0.66 13.88 5.74
N ARG A 143 0.01 15.04 5.67
CA ARG A 143 0.79 15.42 4.48
C ARG A 143 1.94 14.42 4.35
N ILE A 144 1.61 13.25 3.82
CA ILE A 144 2.56 12.23 3.38
C ILE A 144 3.13 12.65 2.03
#